data_AF-A0A2I0NDI6-F1
#
_entry.id   AF-A0A2I0NDI6-F1
#
_cell.length_a   1.000
_cell.length_b   1.000
_cell.length_c   1.000
_cell.angle_alpha   90.00
_cell.angle_beta   90.00
_cell.angle_gamma   90.00
#
_symmetry.space_group_name_H-M   'P 1'
#
loop_
_entity.id
_entity.type
_entity.pdbx_description
1 polymer ?
#
loop_
_entity_poly.entity_id
_entity_poly.type
_entity_poly.pdbx_seq_one_letter_code
_entity_poly.pdbx_strand_id
1 'polypeptide(L)'
;MIIQSDYSIFLETHHTDYEAERDFLSLFAQLEKSPEYIHTYRITLLSLWNAAAMRIPLENILTGLKSYSKFPVPENVIHYITDYYQRYGRLKIKDYDENFYLLSASESDKIFLKKQKKIQHLFEGDVPEGFLIRKLNRGTIKQYLIEMEPPYPIEDIASFQKGEPLAFSLAPGWDIRDYQEEAAEISFRTGYGTVVLPCGSGKTIVGIKDMLLSQTSTLILVPHHAALKQWEKELLSKTTLTTDEIGEYSGLKKEIKPVTIATYQILTYKNQQNQHPHLKLFLERNWGLIIYDEVHMLPAPVFKITAEIQTTKRLGLTATLVREDGKEKHVFSLIGPKRYDVPWKELEKRAFIAQGICHECKVSFSDADKLNYFSATKKEKPRLAGENPNKLYVVRELLQKHHTEKVLIIGQFITQLRDLALSINAPFISGTMSHAKREKYYKLFRDGEINHLVVSKVANLALDIPDA
;
A
#
# COMPACT_ATOMS: atom_id res chain seq x y z
N MET A 1 24.53 12.91 -1.72
CA MET A 1 24.05 11.85 -2.66
C MET A 1 24.71 11.93 -4.04
N ILE A 2 24.58 10.89 -4.88
CA ILE A 2 25.04 10.84 -6.28
C ILE A 2 23.83 10.56 -7.18
N ILE A 3 23.61 11.40 -8.20
CA ILE A 3 22.47 11.26 -9.13
C ILE A 3 22.98 10.76 -10.49
N GLN A 4 22.37 9.70 -11.01
CA GLN A 4 22.72 9.13 -12.31
C GLN A 4 21.74 9.56 -13.42
N SER A 5 22.20 9.53 -14.66
CA SER A 5 21.40 9.88 -15.84
C SER A 5 20.23 8.92 -16.10
N ASP A 6 20.22 7.74 -15.49
CA ASP A 6 19.14 6.74 -15.54
C ASP A 6 18.08 6.95 -14.43
N TYR A 7 18.08 8.12 -13.79
CA TYR A 7 17.16 8.51 -12.71
C TYR A 7 17.34 7.76 -11.38
N SER A 8 18.40 6.96 -11.25
CA SER A 8 18.80 6.39 -9.97
C SER A 8 19.58 7.41 -9.12
N ILE A 9 19.43 7.29 -7.80
CA ILE A 9 20.11 8.14 -6.82
C ILE A 9 20.75 7.23 -5.77
N PHE A 10 22.04 7.38 -5.57
CA PHE A 10 22.78 6.70 -4.52
C PHE A 10 22.95 7.63 -3.32
N LEU A 11 22.45 7.17 -2.17
CA LEU A 11 22.53 7.84 -0.90
C LEU A 11 23.46 7.05 0.02
N GLU A 12 24.54 7.67 0.47
CA GLU A 12 25.50 7.03 1.39
C GLU A 12 24.97 7.09 2.83
N THR A 13 24.93 5.95 3.50
CA THR A 13 24.33 5.81 4.84
C THR A 13 25.16 6.42 5.96
N HIS A 14 26.47 6.56 5.76
CA HIS A 14 27.42 7.09 6.74
C HIS A 14 27.71 8.60 6.57
N HIS A 15 27.08 9.26 5.60
CA HIS A 15 27.21 10.71 5.43
C HIS A 15 26.55 11.45 6.59
N THR A 16 27.12 12.57 7.03
CA THR A 16 26.58 13.36 8.16
C THR A 16 25.15 13.85 7.88
N ASP A 17 24.88 14.20 6.63
CA ASP A 17 23.56 14.68 6.19
C ASP A 17 22.62 13.57 5.73
N TYR A 18 22.96 12.29 5.99
CA TYR A 18 22.18 11.14 5.52
C TYR A 18 20.69 11.26 5.87
N GLU A 19 20.34 11.64 7.10
CA GLU A 19 18.93 11.76 7.50
C GLU A 19 18.20 12.85 6.70
N ALA A 20 18.83 14.01 6.53
CA ALA A 20 18.26 15.13 5.78
C ALA A 20 18.10 14.80 4.29
N GLU A 21 19.13 14.19 3.68
CA GLU A 21 19.08 13.73 2.28
C GLU A 21 18.01 12.65 2.08
N ARG A 22 17.91 11.69 3.00
CA ARG A 22 16.89 10.63 2.96
C ARG A 22 15.48 11.22 3.02
N ASP A 23 15.25 12.15 3.95
CA ASP A 23 13.93 12.76 4.16
C ASP A 23 13.57 13.62 2.95
N PHE A 24 14.52 14.36 2.40
CA PHE A 24 14.37 15.07 1.13
C PHE A 24 14.01 14.14 -0.03
N LEU A 25 14.69 13.01 -0.19
CA LEU A 25 14.40 12.05 -1.26
C LEU A 25 13.02 11.41 -1.12
N SER A 26 12.54 11.17 0.11
CA SER A 26 11.22 10.56 0.36
C SER A 26 10.04 11.40 -0.18
N LEU A 27 10.28 12.69 -0.43
CA LEU A 27 9.30 13.63 -0.99
C LEU A 27 8.93 13.32 -2.45
N PHE A 28 9.89 12.86 -3.28
CA PHE A 28 9.69 12.75 -4.72
C PHE A 28 10.41 11.56 -5.38
N ALA A 29 11.10 10.71 -4.62
CA ALA A 29 11.78 9.51 -5.08
C ALA A 29 11.37 8.29 -4.25
N GLN A 30 11.54 7.11 -4.83
CA GLN A 30 11.19 5.84 -4.21
C GLN A 30 12.44 5.06 -3.84
N LEU A 31 12.50 4.50 -2.63
CA LEU A 31 13.56 3.60 -2.21
C LEU A 31 13.45 2.27 -2.99
N GLU A 32 14.50 1.89 -3.71
CA GLU A 32 14.60 0.60 -4.40
C GLU A 32 15.37 -0.44 -3.58
N LYS A 33 16.49 -0.02 -2.98
CA LYS A 33 17.39 -0.89 -2.21
C LYS A 33 17.98 -0.15 -1.02
N SER A 34 18.14 -0.84 0.09
CA SER A 34 18.76 -0.30 1.31
C SER A 34 19.82 -1.24 1.88
N PRO A 35 20.90 -1.55 1.12
CA PRO A 35 22.05 -2.26 1.67
C PRO A 35 22.82 -1.36 2.64
N GLU A 36 23.69 -1.96 3.45
CA GLU A 36 24.39 -1.36 4.60
C GLU A 36 25.02 0.03 4.32
N TYR A 37 25.70 0.18 3.18
CA TYR A 37 26.51 1.38 2.89
C TYR A 37 25.86 2.40 1.96
N ILE A 38 24.99 1.94 1.03
CA ILE A 38 24.47 2.78 -0.04
C ILE A 38 23.01 2.45 -0.30
N HIS A 39 22.11 3.35 0.07
CA HIS A 39 20.71 3.26 -0.32
C HIS A 39 20.55 3.70 -1.78
N THR A 40 19.78 2.94 -2.56
CA THR A 40 19.43 3.27 -3.94
C THR A 40 17.98 3.73 -3.98
N TYR A 41 17.77 4.94 -4.49
CA TYR A 41 16.46 5.50 -4.80
C TYR A 41 16.30 5.60 -6.32
N ARG A 42 15.06 5.68 -6.77
CA ARG A 42 14.72 5.98 -8.16
C ARG A 42 13.63 7.05 -8.23
N ILE A 43 13.83 8.03 -9.11
CA ILE A 43 12.79 8.97 -9.48
C ILE A 43 11.86 8.27 -10.48
N THR A 44 10.57 8.22 -10.15
CA THR A 44 9.54 7.64 -11.03
C THR A 44 8.50 8.69 -11.37
N LEU A 45 7.73 8.46 -12.44
CA LEU A 45 6.58 9.29 -12.78
C LEU A 45 5.61 9.42 -11.59
N LEU A 46 5.36 8.30 -10.92
CA LEU A 46 4.42 8.25 -9.81
C LEU A 46 4.94 9.04 -8.60
N SER A 47 6.23 8.92 -8.27
CA SER A 47 6.81 9.66 -7.15
C SER A 47 6.79 11.17 -7.38
N LEU A 48 7.01 11.62 -8.62
CA LEU A 48 6.87 13.03 -9.02
C LEU A 48 5.42 13.53 -8.93
N TRP A 49 4.44 12.77 -9.42
CA TRP A 49 3.05 13.20 -9.36
C TRP A 49 2.49 13.17 -7.94
N ASN A 50 2.95 12.25 -7.10
CA ASN A 50 2.64 12.28 -5.67
C ASN A 50 3.21 13.54 -5.01
N ALA A 51 4.45 13.91 -5.31
CA ALA A 51 5.03 15.17 -4.82
C ALA A 51 4.20 16.38 -5.27
N ALA A 52 3.77 16.40 -6.54
CA ALA A 52 2.92 17.46 -7.09
C ALA A 52 1.53 17.50 -6.42
N ALA A 53 0.92 16.34 -6.16
CA ALA A 53 -0.35 16.23 -5.47
C ALA A 53 -0.29 16.64 -3.99
N MET A 54 0.87 16.45 -3.35
CA MET A 54 1.21 16.94 -2.02
C MET A 54 1.64 18.42 -2.02
N ARG A 55 1.64 19.08 -3.18
CA ARG A 55 2.02 20.50 -3.37
C ARG A 55 3.46 20.82 -2.97
N ILE A 56 4.37 19.86 -3.07
CA ILE A 56 5.79 20.06 -2.78
C ILE A 56 6.40 20.93 -3.89
N PRO A 57 6.88 22.16 -3.62
CA PRO A 57 7.32 23.07 -4.69
C PRO A 57 8.43 22.45 -5.55
N LEU A 58 8.25 22.50 -6.88
CA LEU A 58 9.23 21.97 -7.84
C LEU A 58 10.61 22.61 -7.65
N GLU A 59 10.66 23.90 -7.34
CA GLU A 59 11.90 24.62 -7.07
C GLU A 59 12.67 24.06 -5.87
N ASN A 60 11.96 23.62 -4.82
CA ASN A 60 12.58 22.98 -3.65
C ASN A 60 13.23 21.65 -4.04
N ILE A 61 12.57 20.87 -4.90
CA ILE A 61 13.12 19.61 -5.44
C ILE A 61 14.37 19.90 -6.27
N LEU A 62 14.30 20.83 -7.22
CA LEU A 62 15.43 21.13 -8.11
C LEU A 62 16.62 21.72 -7.36
N THR A 63 16.36 22.61 -6.40
CA THR A 63 17.40 23.24 -5.57
C THR A 63 18.02 22.22 -4.63
N GLY A 64 17.21 21.40 -3.94
CA GLY A 64 17.72 20.35 -3.06
C GLY A 64 18.56 19.30 -3.81
N LEU A 65 18.16 18.92 -5.02
CA LEU A 65 18.97 18.02 -5.86
C LEU A 65 20.35 18.60 -6.16
N LYS A 66 20.43 19.90 -6.48
CA LYS A 66 21.70 20.58 -6.74
C LYS A 66 22.56 20.71 -5.47
N SER A 67 21.95 21.03 -4.34
CA SER A 67 22.65 21.25 -3.07
C SER A 67 23.21 19.96 -2.46
N TYR A 68 22.43 18.88 -2.49
CA TYR A 68 22.82 17.60 -1.88
C TYR A 68 23.63 16.69 -2.83
N SER A 69 23.69 16.99 -4.13
CA SER A 69 24.44 16.17 -5.08
C SER A 69 25.94 16.46 -5.03
N LYS A 70 26.75 15.40 -4.91
CA LYS A 70 28.22 15.51 -4.96
C LYS A 70 28.76 15.92 -6.34
N PHE A 71 27.99 15.63 -7.39
CA PHE A 71 28.34 15.93 -8.78
C PHE A 71 27.24 16.77 -9.43
N PRO A 72 27.55 17.51 -10.52
CA PRO A 72 26.51 18.20 -11.28
C PRO A 72 25.36 17.26 -11.65
N VAL A 73 24.13 17.71 -11.40
CA VAL A 73 22.93 16.92 -11.72
C VAL A 73 22.80 16.83 -13.24
N PRO A 74 22.63 15.63 -13.82
CA PRO A 74 22.45 15.48 -15.26
C PRO A 74 21.26 16.30 -15.79
N GLU A 75 21.44 17.03 -16.89
CA GLU A 75 20.39 17.91 -17.44
C GLU A 75 19.13 17.14 -17.85
N ASN A 76 19.29 15.92 -18.35
CA ASN A 76 18.16 15.06 -18.71
C ASN A 76 17.28 14.71 -17.50
N VAL A 77 17.88 14.58 -16.30
CA VAL A 77 17.15 14.34 -15.05
C VAL A 77 16.36 15.59 -14.66
N ILE A 78 16.95 16.77 -14.74
CA ILE A 78 16.27 18.05 -14.46
C ILE A 78 15.08 18.24 -15.42
N HIS A 79 15.30 17.99 -16.72
CA HIS A 79 14.25 18.09 -17.72
C HIS A 79 13.12 17.10 -17.47
N TYR A 80 13.45 15.84 -17.18
CA TYR A 80 12.49 14.80 -16.84
C TYR A 80 11.62 15.18 -15.63
N ILE A 81 12.24 15.62 -14.53
CA ILE A 81 11.53 16.05 -13.33
C ILE A 81 10.59 17.21 -13.66
N THR A 82 11.09 18.21 -14.39
CA THR A 82 10.32 19.41 -14.73
C THR A 82 9.10 19.06 -15.59
N ASP A 83 9.29 18.34 -16.70
CA ASP A 83 8.18 17.99 -17.60
C ASP A 83 7.13 17.14 -16.89
N TYR A 84 7.55 16.06 -16.22
CA TYR A 84 6.60 15.13 -15.63
C TYR A 84 5.94 15.65 -14.35
N TYR A 85 6.62 16.45 -13.54
CA TYR A 85 6.00 17.13 -12.39
C TYR A 85 4.89 18.09 -12.86
N GLN A 86 5.18 18.92 -13.87
CA GLN A 86 4.23 19.91 -14.39
C GLN A 86 3.02 19.31 -15.10
N ARG A 87 3.07 18.01 -15.49
CA ARG A 87 1.90 17.34 -16.08
C ARG A 87 0.74 17.17 -15.11
N TYR A 88 1.01 17.01 -13.81
CA TYR A 88 -0.04 16.92 -12.80
C TYR A 88 -0.73 18.28 -12.62
N GLY A 89 -2.06 18.30 -12.68
CA GLY A 89 -2.86 19.52 -12.57
C GLY A 89 -3.05 20.32 -13.87
N ARG A 90 -2.43 19.89 -14.99
CA ARG A 90 -2.76 20.44 -16.33
C ARG A 90 -4.19 20.14 -16.74
N LEU A 91 -4.64 18.93 -16.43
CA LEU A 91 -6.02 18.51 -16.59
C LEU A 91 -6.68 18.47 -15.23
N LYS A 92 -7.85 19.10 -15.12
CA LYS A 92 -8.66 19.10 -13.91
C LYS A 92 -10.07 18.65 -14.22
N ILE A 93 -10.61 17.71 -13.45
CA ILE A 93 -12.03 17.35 -13.56
C ILE A 93 -12.81 18.01 -12.44
N LYS A 94 -13.87 18.75 -12.79
CA LYS A 94 -14.74 19.48 -11.86
C LYS A 94 -16.21 19.30 -12.22
N ASP A 95 -17.11 19.52 -11.25
CA ASP A 95 -18.54 19.52 -11.51
C ASP A 95 -18.89 20.58 -12.56
N TYR A 96 -19.79 20.22 -13.48
CA TYR A 96 -20.36 21.14 -14.46
C TYR A 96 -21.87 21.27 -14.24
N ASP A 97 -22.59 20.16 -14.29
CA ASP A 97 -24.02 20.09 -13.97
C ASP A 97 -24.40 18.73 -13.36
N GLU A 98 -25.70 18.39 -13.36
CA GLU A 98 -26.21 17.12 -12.82
C GLU A 98 -25.67 15.89 -13.57
N ASN A 99 -25.44 15.99 -14.88
CA ASN A 99 -25.11 14.88 -15.77
C ASN A 99 -23.64 14.84 -16.21
N PHE A 100 -22.96 15.99 -16.18
CA PHE A 100 -21.62 16.17 -16.74
C PHE A 100 -20.61 16.72 -15.74
N TYR A 101 -19.36 16.29 -15.96
CA TYR A 101 -18.15 16.91 -15.46
C TYR A 101 -17.50 17.73 -16.58
N LEU A 102 -16.78 18.79 -16.20
CA LEU A 102 -15.88 19.52 -17.08
C LEU A 102 -14.46 19.01 -16.85
N LEU A 103 -13.87 18.38 -17.87
CA LEU A 103 -12.43 18.15 -17.97
C LEU A 103 -11.78 19.41 -18.51
N SER A 104 -11.31 20.26 -17.59
CA SER A 104 -10.61 21.49 -17.94
C SER A 104 -9.24 21.19 -18.54
N ALA A 105 -8.94 21.85 -19.66
CA ALA A 105 -7.73 21.65 -20.43
C ALA A 105 -7.32 22.95 -21.13
N SER A 106 -6.02 23.18 -21.32
CA SER A 106 -5.52 24.26 -22.16
C SER A 106 -5.90 24.03 -23.64
N GLU A 107 -5.89 25.07 -24.47
CA GLU A 107 -6.14 24.92 -25.91
C GLU A 107 -5.17 23.94 -26.58
N SER A 108 -3.88 23.98 -26.21
CA SER A 108 -2.90 23.00 -26.68
C SER A 108 -3.24 21.57 -26.26
N ASP A 109 -3.69 21.37 -25.02
CA ASP A 109 -4.08 20.05 -24.53
C ASP A 109 -5.36 19.57 -25.22
N LYS A 110 -6.34 20.45 -25.48
CA LYS A 110 -7.56 20.11 -26.22
C LYS A 110 -7.26 19.61 -27.63
N ILE A 111 -6.39 20.30 -28.38
CA ILE A 111 -5.98 19.88 -29.73
C ILE A 111 -5.32 18.49 -29.69
N PHE A 112 -4.50 18.22 -28.68
CA PHE A 112 -3.86 16.92 -28.50
C PHE A 112 -4.87 15.83 -28.14
N LEU A 113 -5.71 16.05 -27.14
CA LEU A 113 -6.71 15.09 -26.64
C LEU A 113 -7.75 14.74 -27.71
N LYS A 114 -8.15 15.71 -28.55
CA LYS A 114 -9.04 15.47 -29.70
C LYS A 114 -8.48 14.47 -30.70
N LYS A 115 -7.16 14.26 -30.79
CA LYS A 115 -6.56 13.28 -31.72
C LYS A 115 -6.55 11.86 -31.16
N GLN A 116 -6.87 11.69 -29.88
CA GLN A 116 -6.75 10.43 -29.17
C GLN A 116 -8.02 9.58 -29.33
N LYS A 117 -8.02 8.68 -30.33
CA LYS A 117 -9.16 7.82 -30.68
C LYS A 117 -9.78 7.08 -29.48
N LYS A 118 -8.95 6.67 -28.52
CA LYS A 118 -9.39 5.92 -27.32
C LYS A 118 -10.29 6.74 -26.38
N ILE A 119 -10.21 8.07 -26.37
CA ILE A 119 -10.96 8.92 -25.42
C ILE A 119 -11.98 9.84 -26.10
N GLN A 120 -11.91 10.00 -27.43
CA GLN A 120 -12.85 10.83 -28.19
C GLN A 120 -14.32 10.51 -27.89
N HIS A 121 -14.66 9.23 -27.77
CA HIS A 121 -16.02 8.77 -27.49
C HIS A 121 -16.53 9.12 -26.08
N LEU A 122 -15.65 9.58 -25.18
CA LEU A 122 -16.00 10.03 -23.83
C LEU A 122 -16.34 11.53 -23.78
N PHE A 123 -16.03 12.27 -24.84
CA PHE A 123 -16.29 13.70 -24.93
C PHE A 123 -17.66 13.93 -25.56
N GLU A 124 -18.58 14.45 -24.75
CA GLU A 124 -19.97 14.71 -25.15
C GLU A 124 -20.15 16.14 -25.68
N GLY A 125 -19.23 17.03 -25.33
CA GLY A 125 -19.20 18.40 -25.79
C GLY A 125 -17.81 19.00 -25.69
N ASP A 126 -17.51 19.93 -26.59
CA ASP A 126 -16.29 20.73 -26.61
C ASP A 126 -16.67 22.17 -26.26
N VAL A 127 -16.14 22.65 -25.14
CA VAL A 127 -16.42 23.97 -24.59
C VAL A 127 -15.12 24.76 -24.48
N PRO A 128 -15.15 26.10 -24.38
CA PRO A 128 -13.93 26.90 -24.34
C PRO A 128 -12.94 26.41 -23.26
N GLU A 129 -13.43 26.04 -22.08
CA GLU A 129 -12.58 25.63 -20.95
C GLU A 129 -12.10 24.16 -21.00
N GLY A 130 -12.59 23.33 -21.93
CA GLY A 130 -12.26 21.91 -21.98
C GLY A 130 -13.31 21.01 -22.65
N PHE A 131 -13.55 19.83 -22.07
CA PHE A 131 -14.53 18.85 -22.58
C PHE A 131 -15.58 18.48 -21.53
N LEU A 132 -16.80 18.25 -21.98
CA LEU A 132 -17.86 17.68 -21.16
C LEU A 132 -17.78 16.15 -21.16
N ILE A 133 -17.83 15.55 -19.98
CA ILE A 133 -17.72 14.11 -19.77
C ILE A 133 -18.90 13.66 -18.91
N ARG A 134 -19.60 12.59 -19.30
CA ARG A 134 -20.67 12.01 -18.45
C ARG A 134 -20.13 11.62 -17.09
N LYS A 135 -20.92 11.81 -16.02
CA LYS A 135 -20.48 11.47 -14.66
C LYS A 135 -20.03 10.00 -14.51
N LEU A 136 -20.72 9.08 -15.18
CA LEU A 136 -20.37 7.65 -15.21
C LEU A 136 -18.99 7.35 -15.82
N ASN A 137 -18.44 8.27 -16.63
CA ASN A 137 -17.16 8.10 -17.32
C ASN A 137 -15.97 8.71 -16.55
N ARG A 138 -16.18 9.22 -15.32
CA ARG A 138 -15.11 9.86 -14.50
C ARG A 138 -13.91 8.95 -14.26
N GLY A 139 -14.09 7.66 -13.99
CA GLY A 139 -12.95 6.75 -13.80
C GLY A 139 -12.37 6.25 -15.13
N THR A 140 -13.23 6.01 -16.12
CA THR A 140 -12.81 5.56 -17.45
C THR A 140 -11.86 6.56 -18.10
N ILE A 141 -12.17 7.86 -18.05
CA ILE A 141 -11.29 8.90 -18.61
C ILE A 141 -9.94 8.95 -17.88
N LYS A 142 -9.94 8.85 -16.55
CA LYS A 142 -8.72 8.82 -15.73
C LYS A 142 -7.84 7.61 -16.04
N GLN A 143 -8.46 6.45 -16.26
CA GLN A 143 -7.73 5.24 -16.63
C GLN A 143 -7.08 5.40 -18.01
N TYR A 144 -7.82 5.89 -19.01
CA TYR A 144 -7.23 6.06 -20.33
C TYR A 144 -6.10 7.09 -20.35
N LEU A 145 -6.28 8.23 -19.68
CA LEU A 145 -5.26 9.28 -19.66
C LEU A 145 -3.99 8.86 -18.92
N ILE A 146 -4.08 8.06 -17.85
CA ILE A 146 -2.89 7.55 -17.14
C ILE A 146 -2.15 6.44 -17.93
N GLU A 147 -2.85 5.75 -18.84
CA GLU A 147 -2.30 4.72 -19.73
C GLU A 147 -1.69 5.29 -21.03
N MET A 148 -1.87 6.59 -21.31
CA MET A 148 -1.28 7.23 -22.49
C MET A 148 0.25 7.30 -22.41
N GLU A 149 0.88 7.49 -23.57
CA GLU A 149 2.31 7.75 -23.68
C GLU A 149 2.56 9.08 -24.42
N PRO A 150 3.09 10.11 -23.74
CA PRO A 150 3.31 10.20 -22.30
C PRO A 150 1.99 10.25 -21.49
N PRO A 151 1.97 9.82 -20.21
CA PRO A 151 0.75 9.84 -19.39
C PRO A 151 0.27 11.25 -19.06
N TYR A 152 -1.05 11.38 -18.88
CA TYR A 152 -1.74 12.61 -18.48
C TYR A 152 -2.50 12.40 -17.16
N PRO A 153 -1.86 12.58 -16.00
CA PRO A 153 -2.54 12.47 -14.72
C PRO A 153 -3.53 13.64 -14.53
N ILE A 154 -4.76 13.30 -14.14
CA ILE A 154 -5.80 14.30 -13.84
C ILE A 154 -5.75 14.67 -12.35
N GLU A 155 -5.89 15.96 -12.07
CA GLU A 155 -6.27 16.43 -10.74
C GLU A 155 -7.79 16.42 -10.61
N ASP A 156 -8.31 15.62 -9.67
CA ASP A 156 -9.74 15.48 -9.47
C ASP A 156 -10.23 16.36 -8.32
N ILE A 157 -11.00 17.38 -8.67
CA ILE A 157 -11.59 18.34 -7.75
C ILE A 157 -13.12 18.29 -7.79
N ALA A 158 -13.69 17.27 -8.42
CA ALA A 158 -15.13 17.09 -8.51
C ALA A 158 -15.69 16.57 -7.18
N SER A 159 -16.90 17.01 -6.86
CA SER A 159 -17.59 16.70 -5.61
C SER A 159 -17.86 15.19 -5.47
N PHE A 160 -18.04 14.80 -4.21
CA PHE A 160 -18.44 13.44 -3.84
C PHE A 160 -19.93 13.41 -3.48
N GLN A 161 -20.57 12.27 -3.73
CA GLN A 161 -21.93 12.01 -3.27
C GLN A 161 -21.95 11.88 -1.74
N LYS A 162 -23.06 12.31 -1.15
CA LYS A 162 -23.33 12.05 0.26
C LYS A 162 -23.76 10.58 0.40
N GLY A 163 -23.04 9.83 1.23
CA GLY A 163 -23.44 8.47 1.59
C GLY A 163 -24.65 8.44 2.50
N GLU A 164 -25.16 7.23 2.71
CA GLU A 164 -26.14 6.96 3.77
C GLU A 164 -25.53 7.33 5.13
N PRO A 165 -26.22 8.12 5.98
CA PRO A 165 -25.68 8.54 7.27
C PRO A 165 -25.57 7.36 8.24
N LEU A 166 -24.53 7.35 9.05
CA LEU A 166 -24.31 6.40 10.14
C LEU A 166 -23.66 7.15 11.30
N ALA A 167 -24.41 7.35 12.37
CA ALA A 167 -23.93 8.07 13.55
C ALA A 167 -23.27 7.12 14.54
N PHE A 168 -22.01 7.39 14.88
CA PHE A 168 -21.27 6.64 15.90
C PHE A 168 -20.09 7.47 16.43
N SER A 169 -19.57 7.13 17.60
CA SER A 169 -18.43 7.80 18.23
C SER A 169 -17.33 6.81 18.61
N LEU A 170 -16.18 7.34 19.07
CA LEU A 170 -15.18 6.52 19.73
C LEU A 170 -15.74 5.93 21.03
N ALA A 171 -15.27 4.75 21.38
CA ALA A 171 -15.52 4.16 22.68
C ALA A 171 -14.83 4.98 23.78
N PRO A 172 -15.41 5.09 24.99
CA PRO A 172 -14.78 5.80 26.10
C PRO A 172 -13.39 5.25 26.44
N GLY A 173 -12.44 6.15 26.72
CA GLY A 173 -11.07 5.78 27.11
C GLY A 173 -10.13 5.45 25.94
N TRP A 174 -10.55 5.68 24.70
CA TRP A 174 -9.70 5.57 23.52
C TRP A 174 -9.41 6.95 22.93
N ASP A 175 -8.11 7.28 22.84
CA ASP A 175 -7.60 8.45 22.15
C ASP A 175 -6.82 8.04 20.89
N ILE A 176 -6.82 8.93 19.91
CA ILE A 176 -6.12 8.76 18.63
C ILE A 176 -4.83 9.57 18.68
N ARG A 177 -3.74 9.03 18.13
CA ARG A 177 -2.44 9.74 18.11
C ARG A 177 -2.47 10.88 17.10
N ASP A 178 -1.75 11.96 17.37
CA ASP A 178 -1.75 13.19 16.55
C ASP A 178 -1.53 12.93 15.05
N TYR A 179 -0.54 12.11 14.69
CA TYR A 179 -0.25 11.80 13.28
C TYR A 179 -1.36 10.97 12.61
N GLN A 180 -2.11 10.18 13.38
CA GLN A 180 -3.23 9.40 12.87
C GLN A 180 -4.43 10.31 12.62
N GLU A 181 -4.64 11.30 13.51
CA GLU A 181 -5.66 12.33 13.34
C GLU A 181 -5.36 13.19 12.12
N GLU A 182 -4.13 13.70 12.00
CA GLU A 182 -3.67 14.47 10.84
C GLU A 182 -3.87 13.70 9.52
N ALA A 183 -3.45 12.43 9.49
CA ALA A 183 -3.61 11.57 8.32
C ALA A 183 -5.09 11.45 7.88
N ALA A 184 -5.98 11.23 8.85
CA ALA A 184 -7.40 11.06 8.59
C ALA A 184 -8.08 12.37 8.18
N GLU A 185 -7.71 13.50 8.78
CA GLU A 185 -8.25 14.81 8.40
C GLU A 185 -7.86 15.20 6.97
N ILE A 186 -6.60 14.96 6.58
CA ILE A 186 -6.14 15.19 5.21
C ILE A 186 -6.91 14.29 4.23
N SER A 187 -7.05 13.00 4.55
CA SER A 187 -7.83 12.06 3.75
C SER A 187 -9.28 12.53 3.59
N PHE A 188 -9.95 12.82 4.71
CA PHE A 188 -11.36 13.24 4.73
C PHE A 188 -11.61 14.51 3.92
N ARG A 189 -10.74 15.52 4.07
CA ARG A 189 -10.81 16.81 3.37
C ARG A 189 -10.62 16.65 1.87
N THR A 190 -9.67 15.80 1.45
CA THR A 190 -9.42 15.56 0.02
C THR A 190 -10.44 14.61 -0.60
N GLY A 191 -11.03 13.73 0.19
CA GLY A 191 -12.07 12.77 -0.19
C GLY A 191 -11.59 11.60 -1.04
N TYR A 192 -10.37 11.65 -1.57
CA TYR A 192 -9.74 10.52 -2.26
C TYR A 192 -8.21 10.56 -2.14
N GLY A 193 -7.59 9.42 -1.89
CA GLY A 193 -6.15 9.35 -1.72
C GLY A 193 -5.65 8.08 -1.05
N THR A 194 -4.34 8.00 -0.92
CA THR A 194 -3.67 6.95 -0.15
C THR A 194 -2.92 7.54 1.03
N VAL A 195 -3.04 6.89 2.18
CA VAL A 195 -2.26 7.14 3.39
C VAL A 195 -1.25 6.00 3.51
N VAL A 196 0.03 6.36 3.49
CA VAL A 196 1.14 5.42 3.60
C VAL A 196 1.65 5.47 5.02
N LEU A 197 1.51 4.37 5.76
CA LEU A 197 2.02 4.26 7.11
C LEU A 197 2.66 2.88 7.34
N PRO A 198 3.80 2.82 8.06
CA PRO A 198 4.48 1.57 8.37
C PRO A 198 3.58 0.56 9.09
N CYS A 199 3.96 -0.72 9.05
CA CYS A 199 3.29 -1.74 9.87
C CYS A 199 3.37 -1.36 11.36
N GLY A 200 2.32 -1.64 12.13
CA GLY A 200 2.26 -1.30 13.56
C GLY A 200 1.93 0.17 13.88
N SER A 201 1.83 1.06 12.89
CA SER A 201 1.48 2.47 13.09
C SER A 201 -0.02 2.73 13.36
N GLY A 202 -0.86 1.70 13.36
CA GLY A 202 -2.31 1.85 13.51
C GLY A 202 -3.03 2.36 12.26
N LYS A 203 -2.72 1.82 11.06
CA LYS A 203 -3.48 2.08 9.81
C LYS A 203 -5.00 1.95 9.99
N THR A 204 -5.44 0.92 10.72
CA THR A 204 -6.85 0.69 11.05
C THR A 204 -7.46 1.87 11.82
N ILE A 205 -6.72 2.48 12.75
CA ILE A 205 -7.18 3.63 13.53
C ILE A 205 -7.41 4.86 12.65
N VAL A 206 -6.52 5.09 11.66
CA VAL A 206 -6.71 6.17 10.67
C VAL A 206 -8.00 5.95 9.88
N GLY A 207 -8.27 4.72 9.46
CA GLY A 207 -9.52 4.41 8.77
C GLY A 207 -10.76 4.60 9.66
N ILE A 208 -10.69 4.18 10.93
CA ILE A 208 -11.76 4.45 11.91
C ILE A 208 -11.99 5.96 12.09
N LYS A 209 -10.92 6.75 12.17
CA LYS A 209 -11.02 8.22 12.25
C LYS A 209 -11.65 8.83 11.00
N ASP A 210 -11.30 8.37 9.81
CA ASP A 210 -11.91 8.84 8.57
C ASP A 210 -13.41 8.49 8.51
N MET A 211 -13.80 7.30 9.00
CA MET A 211 -15.20 6.92 9.18
C MET A 211 -15.91 7.85 10.17
N LEU A 212 -15.27 8.19 11.29
CA LEU A 212 -15.80 9.12 12.31
C LEU A 212 -15.97 10.54 11.76
N LEU A 213 -15.07 11.01 10.90
CA LEU A 213 -15.21 12.30 10.22
C LEU A 213 -16.31 12.25 9.16
N SER A 214 -16.48 11.10 8.49
CA SER A 214 -17.46 10.92 7.42
C SER A 214 -18.89 10.70 7.91
N GLN A 215 -19.09 10.04 9.07
CA GLN A 215 -20.41 9.71 9.66
C GLN A 215 -21.39 9.10 8.64
N THR A 216 -20.88 8.20 7.80
CA THR A 216 -21.63 7.54 6.72
C THR A 216 -21.35 6.06 6.67
N SER A 217 -22.25 5.30 6.04
CA SER A 217 -22.04 3.90 5.70
C SER A 217 -20.71 3.71 4.97
N THR A 218 -19.99 2.65 5.33
CA THR A 218 -18.62 2.42 4.90
C THR A 218 -18.43 0.99 4.41
N LEU A 219 -17.82 0.85 3.23
CA LEU A 219 -17.36 -0.43 2.70
C LEU A 219 -15.84 -0.53 2.91
N ILE A 220 -15.40 -1.54 3.65
CA ILE A 220 -13.99 -1.79 3.96
C ILE A 220 -13.56 -3.03 3.18
N LEU A 221 -12.56 -2.89 2.30
CA LEU A 221 -12.03 -3.97 1.50
C LEU A 221 -10.66 -4.39 2.01
N VAL A 222 -10.50 -5.68 2.30
CA VAL A 222 -9.30 -6.22 2.94
C VAL A 222 -8.70 -7.39 2.13
N PRO A 223 -7.39 -7.65 2.23
CA PRO A 223 -6.75 -8.70 1.43
C PRO A 223 -7.20 -10.13 1.76
N HIS A 224 -7.51 -10.42 3.02
CA HIS A 224 -7.82 -11.76 3.47
C HIS A 224 -8.70 -11.76 4.73
N HIS A 225 -9.20 -12.95 5.11
CA HIS A 225 -10.16 -13.10 6.21
C HIS A 225 -9.62 -12.72 7.60
N ALA A 226 -8.34 -12.95 7.88
CA ALA A 226 -7.75 -12.52 9.15
C ALA A 226 -7.81 -10.99 9.34
N ALA A 227 -7.43 -10.21 8.32
CA ALA A 227 -7.60 -8.75 8.32
C ALA A 227 -9.07 -8.34 8.52
N LEU A 228 -10.02 -9.07 7.92
CA LEU A 228 -11.45 -8.83 8.13
C LEU A 228 -11.82 -8.93 9.62
N LYS A 229 -11.38 -10.00 10.27
CA LYS A 229 -11.65 -10.23 11.70
C LYS A 229 -10.95 -9.22 12.59
N GLN A 230 -9.76 -8.78 12.21
CA GLN A 230 -9.06 -7.69 12.89
C GLN A 230 -9.86 -6.39 12.80
N TRP A 231 -10.30 -5.98 11.60
CA TRP A 231 -11.14 -4.80 11.42
C TRP A 231 -12.44 -4.87 12.24
N GLU A 232 -13.12 -6.02 12.22
CA GLU A 232 -14.34 -6.25 13.02
C GLU A 232 -14.08 -6.06 14.52
N LYS A 233 -13.01 -6.67 15.06
CA LYS A 233 -12.61 -6.53 16.47
C LYS A 233 -12.24 -5.09 16.83
N GLU A 234 -11.47 -4.42 15.96
CA GLU A 234 -11.01 -3.05 16.17
C GLU A 234 -12.20 -2.07 16.19
N LEU A 235 -13.14 -2.21 15.25
CA LEU A 235 -14.36 -1.40 15.22
C LEU A 235 -15.20 -1.61 16.49
N LEU A 236 -15.47 -2.85 16.88
CA LEU A 236 -16.28 -3.15 18.08
C LEU A 236 -15.62 -2.70 19.38
N SER A 237 -14.29 -2.74 19.46
CA SER A 237 -13.57 -2.38 20.70
C SER A 237 -13.28 -0.89 20.85
N LYS A 238 -13.20 -0.14 19.74
CA LYS A 238 -12.77 1.26 19.73
C LYS A 238 -13.86 2.24 19.35
N THR A 239 -15.05 1.76 18.99
CA THR A 239 -16.18 2.61 18.61
C THR A 239 -17.45 2.19 19.33
N THR A 240 -18.51 2.99 19.21
CA THR A 240 -19.85 2.65 19.70
C THR A 240 -20.65 1.76 18.76
N LEU A 241 -20.07 1.31 17.64
CA LEU A 241 -20.75 0.42 16.68
C LEU A 241 -21.07 -0.93 17.32
N THR A 242 -22.23 -1.47 16.95
CA THR A 242 -22.70 -2.77 17.42
C THR A 242 -22.48 -3.86 16.37
N THR A 243 -22.60 -5.12 16.79
CA THR A 243 -22.54 -6.29 15.89
C THR A 243 -23.64 -6.28 14.82
N ASP A 244 -24.75 -5.59 15.06
CA ASP A 244 -25.85 -5.47 14.10
C ASP A 244 -25.60 -4.44 13.01
N GLU A 245 -24.62 -3.55 13.21
CA GLU A 245 -24.22 -2.53 12.24
C GLU A 245 -23.01 -2.94 11.39
N ILE A 246 -22.29 -3.99 11.81
CA ILE A 246 -21.11 -4.52 11.13
C ILE A 246 -21.42 -5.85 10.42
N GLY A 247 -21.20 -5.87 9.10
CA GLY A 247 -21.43 -7.03 8.22
C GLY A 247 -20.15 -7.63 7.68
N GLU A 248 -20.13 -8.95 7.55
CA GLU A 248 -19.06 -9.69 6.88
C GLU A 248 -19.51 -10.12 5.48
N TYR A 249 -18.73 -9.73 4.47
CA TYR A 249 -18.91 -10.15 3.09
C TYR A 249 -17.67 -10.91 2.59
N SER A 250 -17.66 -12.22 2.82
CA SER A 250 -16.57 -13.14 2.51
C SER A 250 -17.08 -14.39 1.80
N GLY A 251 -16.20 -15.37 1.57
CA GLY A 251 -16.61 -16.69 1.10
C GLY A 251 -17.47 -17.46 2.12
N LEU A 252 -17.42 -17.07 3.40
CA LEU A 252 -18.10 -17.76 4.51
C LEU A 252 -19.45 -17.13 4.85
N LYS A 253 -19.52 -15.79 4.86
CA LYS A 253 -20.70 -15.01 5.23
C LYS A 253 -20.97 -13.94 4.18
N LYS A 254 -22.24 -13.63 3.89
CA LYS A 254 -22.63 -12.63 2.88
C LYS A 254 -23.65 -11.67 3.47
N GLU A 255 -23.24 -10.94 4.51
CA GLU A 255 -24.06 -9.95 5.18
C GLU A 255 -23.64 -8.55 4.77
N ILE A 256 -24.63 -7.74 4.38
CA ILE A 256 -24.43 -6.33 4.02
C ILE A 256 -25.15 -5.49 5.06
N LYS A 257 -24.38 -4.64 5.76
CA LYS A 257 -24.82 -3.76 6.85
C LYS A 257 -24.21 -2.35 6.66
N PRO A 258 -24.60 -1.33 7.45
CA PRO A 258 -24.06 0.03 7.31
C PRO A 258 -22.53 0.11 7.30
N VAL A 259 -21.85 -0.69 8.10
CA VAL A 259 -20.42 -0.97 7.93
C VAL A 259 -20.28 -2.39 7.39
N THR A 260 -19.71 -2.56 6.21
CA THR A 260 -19.49 -3.89 5.63
C THR A 260 -18.01 -4.09 5.35
N ILE A 261 -17.45 -5.18 5.86
CA ILE A 261 -16.07 -5.57 5.60
C ILE A 261 -16.07 -6.72 4.59
N ALA A 262 -15.37 -6.56 3.48
CA ALA A 262 -15.32 -7.54 2.40
C ALA A 262 -13.90 -7.92 2.01
N THR A 263 -13.69 -9.18 1.65
CA THR A 263 -12.36 -9.63 1.18
C THR A 263 -12.17 -9.34 -0.31
N TYR A 264 -10.95 -9.04 -0.76
CA TYR A 264 -10.66 -8.94 -2.20
C TYR A 264 -10.98 -10.25 -2.94
N GLN A 265 -10.73 -11.39 -2.29
CA GLN A 265 -10.96 -12.71 -2.88
C GLN A 265 -12.40 -12.91 -3.35
N ILE A 266 -13.40 -12.56 -2.52
CA ILE A 266 -14.82 -12.74 -2.91
C ILE A 266 -15.20 -11.85 -4.09
N LEU A 267 -14.62 -10.65 -4.20
CA LEU A 267 -14.83 -9.73 -5.33
C LEU A 267 -14.21 -10.24 -6.63
N THR A 268 -13.11 -11.00 -6.53
CA THR A 268 -12.45 -11.62 -7.69
C THR A 268 -13.07 -12.95 -8.12
N TYR A 269 -13.97 -13.54 -7.32
CA TYR A 269 -14.67 -14.77 -7.67
C TYR A 269 -15.39 -14.61 -9.01
N LYS A 270 -15.33 -15.68 -9.83
CA LYS A 270 -16.01 -15.74 -11.12
C LYS A 270 -17.07 -16.82 -11.12
N ASN A 271 -18.24 -16.50 -11.64
CA ASN A 271 -19.27 -17.49 -11.89
C ASN A 271 -18.96 -18.32 -13.16
N GLN A 272 -19.83 -19.27 -13.49
CA GLN A 272 -19.70 -20.12 -14.68
C GLN A 272 -19.67 -19.32 -16.00
N GLN A 273 -20.25 -18.11 -16.00
CA GLN A 273 -20.27 -17.18 -17.12
C GLN A 273 -19.05 -16.23 -17.15
N ASN A 274 -18.01 -16.49 -16.35
CA ASN A 274 -16.79 -15.66 -16.27
C ASN A 274 -17.04 -14.20 -15.83
N GLN A 275 -18.18 -13.94 -15.18
CA GLN A 275 -18.55 -12.65 -14.60
C GLN A 275 -18.20 -12.61 -13.11
N HIS A 276 -18.05 -11.40 -12.56
CA HIS A 276 -17.77 -11.18 -11.15
C HIS A 276 -19.05 -10.77 -10.40
N PRO A 277 -19.88 -11.72 -9.94
CA PRO A 277 -21.22 -11.40 -9.40
C PRO A 277 -21.18 -10.56 -8.12
N HIS A 278 -20.06 -10.60 -7.39
CA HIS A 278 -19.89 -9.91 -6.12
C HIS A 278 -19.46 -8.45 -6.28
N LEU A 279 -19.07 -7.98 -7.48
CA LEU A 279 -18.78 -6.56 -7.71
C LEU A 279 -20.02 -5.69 -7.55
N LYS A 280 -21.23 -6.26 -7.63
CA LYS A 280 -22.47 -5.54 -7.32
C LYS A 280 -22.49 -4.97 -5.90
N LEU A 281 -21.70 -5.53 -4.96
CA LEU A 281 -21.59 -5.06 -3.57
C LEU A 281 -21.36 -3.55 -3.47
N PHE A 282 -20.57 -3.00 -4.39
CA PHE A 282 -20.29 -1.57 -4.39
C PHE A 282 -21.51 -0.69 -4.72
N LEU A 283 -22.57 -1.28 -5.30
CA LEU A 283 -23.82 -0.63 -5.67
C LEU A 283 -24.99 -1.04 -4.76
N GLU A 284 -24.79 -2.00 -3.85
CA GLU A 284 -25.85 -2.51 -2.95
C GLU A 284 -26.27 -1.48 -1.89
N ARG A 285 -25.41 -0.51 -1.58
CA ARG A 285 -25.74 0.64 -0.72
C ARG A 285 -25.12 1.92 -1.28
N ASN A 286 -25.68 3.05 -0.87
CA ASN A 286 -25.08 4.36 -1.09
C ASN A 286 -23.94 4.58 -0.08
N TRP A 287 -22.80 3.92 -0.32
CA TRP A 287 -21.60 4.06 0.50
C TRP A 287 -21.12 5.51 0.50
N GLY A 288 -20.83 6.07 1.67
CA GLY A 288 -20.20 7.40 1.77
C GLY A 288 -18.68 7.34 1.72
N LEU A 289 -18.11 6.23 2.17
CA LEU A 289 -16.67 5.98 2.20
C LEU A 289 -16.37 4.53 1.79
N ILE A 290 -15.34 4.37 0.97
CA ILE A 290 -14.75 3.06 0.68
C ILE A 290 -13.30 3.07 1.16
N ILE A 291 -12.96 2.13 2.04
CA ILE A 291 -11.61 1.95 2.55
C ILE A 291 -10.99 0.73 1.86
N TYR A 292 -9.81 0.89 1.28
CA TYR A 292 -9.03 -0.18 0.68
C TYR A 292 -7.81 -0.43 1.56
N ASP A 293 -7.79 -1.54 2.27
CA ASP A 293 -6.66 -1.93 3.11
C ASP A 293 -5.63 -2.74 2.32
N GLU A 294 -4.35 -2.52 2.61
CA GLU A 294 -3.21 -3.01 1.83
C GLU A 294 -3.39 -2.85 0.31
N VAL A 295 -3.59 -1.61 -0.13
CA VAL A 295 -3.89 -1.26 -1.53
C VAL A 295 -2.89 -1.82 -2.55
N HIS A 296 -1.65 -2.05 -2.15
CA HIS A 296 -0.64 -2.68 -3.00
C HIS A 296 -1.05 -4.10 -3.44
N MET A 297 -1.95 -4.77 -2.70
CA MET A 297 -2.51 -6.09 -3.03
C MET A 297 -3.79 -6.03 -3.87
N LEU A 298 -4.29 -4.84 -4.21
CA LEU A 298 -5.59 -4.69 -4.86
C LEU A 298 -5.63 -5.41 -6.23
N PRO A 299 -6.59 -6.32 -6.49
CA PRO A 299 -6.65 -7.04 -7.76
C PRO A 299 -7.16 -6.21 -8.95
N ALA A 300 -6.75 -6.60 -10.18
CA ALA A 300 -7.17 -5.96 -11.44
C ALA A 300 -8.69 -5.79 -11.63
N PRO A 301 -9.56 -6.79 -11.32
CA PRO A 301 -11.01 -6.62 -11.45
C PRO A 301 -11.60 -5.54 -10.54
N VAL A 302 -10.99 -5.34 -9.36
CA VAL A 302 -11.47 -4.35 -8.38
C VAL A 302 -11.16 -2.91 -8.84
N PHE A 303 -10.07 -2.70 -9.58
CA PHE A 303 -9.81 -1.42 -10.21
C PHE A 303 -10.91 -1.01 -11.21
N LYS A 304 -11.41 -1.97 -12.00
CA LYS A 304 -12.46 -1.69 -13.00
C LYS A 304 -13.73 -1.14 -12.35
N ILE A 305 -14.24 -1.82 -11.31
CA ILE A 305 -15.43 -1.33 -10.60
C ILE A 305 -15.15 -0.02 -9.85
N THR A 306 -13.92 0.16 -9.34
CA THR A 306 -13.53 1.42 -8.68
C THR A 306 -13.61 2.59 -9.67
N ALA A 307 -13.32 2.37 -10.96
CA ALA A 307 -13.50 3.38 -12.00
C ALA A 307 -14.97 3.78 -12.22
N GLU A 308 -15.92 2.89 -11.97
CA GLU A 308 -17.35 3.19 -12.07
C GLU A 308 -17.86 3.99 -10.86
N ILE A 309 -17.15 3.93 -9.72
CA ILE A 309 -17.62 4.47 -8.42
C ILE A 309 -16.68 5.58 -7.95
N GLN A 310 -16.48 6.53 -8.86
CA GLN A 310 -15.60 7.67 -8.62
C GLN A 310 -16.27 8.79 -7.79
N THR A 311 -17.58 8.72 -7.59
CA THR A 311 -18.39 9.68 -6.84
C THR A 311 -18.36 9.46 -5.32
N THR A 312 -17.98 8.28 -4.83
CA THR A 312 -17.84 7.99 -3.39
C THR A 312 -16.47 8.41 -2.87
N LYS A 313 -16.32 8.77 -1.59
CA LYS A 313 -14.99 9.02 -1.01
C LYS A 313 -14.19 7.71 -0.94
N ARG A 314 -12.86 7.79 -1.10
CA ARG A 314 -11.97 6.62 -1.13
C ARG A 314 -10.70 6.83 -0.32
N LEU A 315 -10.48 5.98 0.66
CA LEU A 315 -9.24 5.94 1.43
C LEU A 315 -8.48 4.65 1.09
N GLY A 316 -7.24 4.79 0.62
CA GLY A 316 -6.32 3.68 0.52
C GLY A 316 -5.34 3.65 1.69
N LEU A 317 -5.27 2.54 2.42
CA LEU A 317 -4.31 2.31 3.50
C LEU A 317 -3.25 1.32 3.03
N THR A 318 -1.97 1.64 3.22
CA THR A 318 -0.88 0.72 2.85
C THR A 318 0.41 1.06 3.58
N ALA A 319 1.32 0.08 3.73
CA ALA A 319 2.70 0.37 4.15
C ALA A 319 3.62 0.71 2.97
N THR A 320 3.23 0.33 1.75
CA THR A 320 4.01 0.55 0.53
C THR A 320 3.08 0.81 -0.65
N LEU A 321 3.45 1.72 -1.55
CA LEU A 321 2.75 1.94 -2.82
C LEU A 321 3.36 1.12 -3.97
N VAL A 322 4.45 0.41 -3.70
CA VAL A 322 5.16 -0.39 -4.69
C VAL A 322 4.41 -1.69 -4.90
N ARG A 323 4.14 -2.03 -6.16
CA ARG A 323 3.47 -3.28 -6.53
C ARG A 323 4.39 -4.15 -7.37
N GLU A 324 4.32 -5.47 -7.15
CA GLU A 324 5.08 -6.45 -7.94
C GLU A 324 4.64 -6.51 -9.41
N ASP A 325 3.40 -6.13 -9.70
CA ASP A 325 2.80 -6.17 -11.04
C ASP A 325 2.95 -4.85 -11.83
N GLY A 326 3.59 -3.82 -11.27
CA GLY A 326 3.78 -2.52 -11.92
C GLY A 326 2.50 -1.69 -12.14
N LYS A 327 1.41 -2.03 -11.43
CA LYS A 327 0.08 -1.40 -11.62
C LYS A 327 -0.22 -0.25 -10.66
N GLU A 328 0.79 0.32 -10.01
CA GLU A 328 0.66 1.43 -9.06
C GLU A 328 0.04 2.69 -9.68
N LYS A 329 0.17 2.90 -11.00
CA LYS A 329 -0.52 3.99 -11.73
C LYS A 329 -2.05 3.91 -11.62
N HIS A 330 -2.62 2.71 -11.54
CA HIS A 330 -4.07 2.54 -11.36
C HIS A 330 -4.51 2.93 -9.94
N VAL A 331 -3.68 2.66 -8.93
CA VAL A 331 -3.93 3.11 -7.56
C VAL A 331 -3.97 4.64 -7.52
N PHE A 332 -2.95 5.30 -8.07
CA PHE A 332 -2.86 6.76 -8.14
C PHE A 332 -4.08 7.38 -8.82
N SER A 333 -4.50 6.80 -9.95
CA SER A 333 -5.57 7.33 -10.78
C SER A 333 -6.96 7.11 -10.17
N LEU A 334 -7.22 5.92 -9.63
CA LEU A 334 -8.56 5.48 -9.24
C LEU A 334 -8.85 5.62 -7.75
N ILE A 335 -7.86 5.35 -6.89
CA ILE A 335 -7.99 5.54 -5.43
C ILE A 335 -7.53 6.95 -5.06
N GLY A 336 -6.39 7.36 -5.59
CA GLY A 336 -5.88 8.72 -5.47
C GLY A 336 -4.38 8.78 -5.18
N PRO A 337 -3.80 9.98 -5.24
CA PRO A 337 -2.39 10.20 -4.95
C PRO A 337 -2.06 9.92 -3.48
N LYS A 338 -0.77 9.82 -3.17
CA LYS A 338 -0.27 9.85 -1.79
C LYS A 338 -0.66 11.17 -1.14
N ARG A 339 -1.41 11.11 -0.04
CA ARG A 339 -1.90 12.27 0.73
C ARG A 339 -1.15 12.47 2.03
N TYR A 340 -0.69 11.38 2.62
CA TYR A 340 0.04 11.36 3.87
C TYR A 340 1.09 10.25 3.84
N ASP A 341 2.26 10.55 4.38
CA ASP A 341 3.38 9.63 4.48
C ASP A 341 4.22 10.02 5.69
N VAL A 342 4.40 9.09 6.63
CA VAL A 342 5.26 9.30 7.80
C VAL A 342 6.39 8.30 7.74
N PRO A 343 7.65 8.76 7.64
CA PRO A 343 8.81 7.88 7.71
C PRO A 343 8.82 7.10 9.02
N TRP A 344 9.09 5.80 8.96
CA TRP A 344 9.12 4.94 10.14
C TRP A 344 10.07 5.43 11.25
N LYS A 345 11.20 6.06 10.88
CA LYS A 345 12.13 6.65 11.86
C LYS A 345 11.53 7.79 12.67
N GLU A 346 10.58 8.56 12.12
CA GLU A 346 9.89 9.58 12.91
C GLU A 346 9.00 8.94 13.97
N LEU A 347 8.30 7.86 13.61
CA LEU A 347 7.48 7.10 14.54
C LEU A 347 8.33 6.40 15.61
N GLU A 348 9.51 5.91 15.26
CA GLU A 348 10.50 5.37 16.19
C GLU A 348 11.02 6.46 17.16
N LYS A 349 11.42 7.63 16.66
CA LYS A 349 11.86 8.78 17.48
C LYS A 349 10.78 9.23 18.47
N ARG A 350 9.50 9.06 18.13
CA ARG A 350 8.34 9.37 18.98
C ARG A 350 7.87 8.17 19.83
N ALA A 351 8.61 7.06 19.84
CA ALA A 351 8.29 5.82 20.56
C ALA A 351 6.92 5.21 20.22
N PHE A 352 6.40 5.48 19.02
CA PHE A 352 5.17 4.88 18.53
C PHE A 352 5.36 3.51 17.88
N ILE A 353 6.58 3.21 17.43
CA ILE A 353 7.02 1.93 16.88
C ILE A 353 8.34 1.55 17.57
N ALA A 354 8.52 0.27 17.86
CA ALA A 354 9.76 -0.25 18.43
C ALA A 354 10.94 -0.14 17.44
N GLN A 355 12.14 0.06 17.98
CA GLN A 355 13.36 0.04 17.17
C GLN A 355 13.65 -1.37 16.67
N GLY A 356 13.73 -1.54 15.35
CA GLY A 356 14.16 -2.79 14.72
C GLY A 356 15.67 -2.81 14.48
N ILE A 357 16.39 -3.71 15.15
CA ILE A 357 17.81 -3.94 14.88
C ILE A 357 17.94 -5.08 13.88
N CYS A 358 18.41 -4.77 12.67
CA CYS A 358 18.57 -5.73 11.59
C CYS A 358 20.04 -6.18 11.46
N HIS A 359 20.29 -7.49 11.49
CA HIS A 359 21.60 -8.07 11.24
C HIS A 359 21.55 -9.05 10.05
N GLU A 360 22.44 -8.87 9.07
CA GLU A 360 22.61 -9.82 7.97
C GLU A 360 23.70 -10.84 8.31
N CYS A 361 23.30 -12.08 8.61
CA CYS A 361 24.24 -13.18 8.88
C CYS A 361 24.54 -13.98 7.60
N LYS A 362 25.70 -13.75 6.98
CA LYS A 362 26.15 -14.49 5.79
C LYS A 362 26.74 -15.84 6.20
N VAL A 363 26.11 -16.93 5.75
CA VAL A 363 26.49 -18.31 6.10
C VAL A 363 27.15 -19.01 4.92
N SER A 364 28.43 -19.37 5.08
CA SER A 364 29.19 -20.09 4.06
C SER A 364 28.70 -21.54 3.90
N PHE A 365 28.88 -22.08 2.70
CA PHE A 365 28.70 -23.51 2.43
C PHE A 365 29.91 -24.33 2.91
N SER A 366 29.69 -25.62 3.19
CA SER A 366 30.77 -26.60 3.27
C SER A 366 31.45 -26.78 1.92
N ASP A 367 32.68 -27.31 1.88
CA ASP A 367 33.37 -27.50 0.59
C ASP A 367 32.66 -28.49 -0.34
N ALA A 368 32.00 -29.51 0.21
CA ALA A 368 31.14 -30.42 -0.54
C ALA A 368 29.91 -29.71 -1.13
N ASP A 369 29.23 -28.88 -0.33
CA ASP A 369 28.03 -28.16 -0.78
C ASP A 369 28.36 -27.04 -1.75
N LYS A 370 29.55 -26.43 -1.67
CA LYS A 370 30.03 -25.45 -2.64
C LYS A 370 30.06 -26.05 -4.04
N LEU A 371 30.63 -27.25 -4.20
CA LEU A 371 30.71 -27.92 -5.49
C LEU A 371 29.32 -28.17 -6.08
N ASN A 372 28.38 -28.66 -5.26
CA ASN A 372 26.98 -28.85 -5.66
C ASN A 372 26.29 -27.53 -6.04
N TYR A 373 26.55 -26.46 -5.29
CA TYR A 373 25.98 -25.15 -5.59
C TYR A 373 26.54 -24.54 -6.88
N PHE A 374 27.84 -24.69 -7.14
CA PHE A 374 28.47 -24.14 -8.34
C PHE A 374 28.04 -24.86 -9.61
N SER A 375 27.84 -26.18 -9.55
CA SER A 375 27.37 -26.99 -10.67
C SER A 375 25.86 -26.88 -10.91
N ALA A 376 25.09 -26.39 -9.95
CA ALA A 376 23.63 -26.25 -10.06
C ALA A 376 23.18 -25.16 -11.05
N THR A 377 21.98 -25.34 -11.60
CA THR A 377 21.35 -24.36 -12.50
C THR A 377 20.89 -23.10 -11.74
N LYS A 378 20.67 -21.99 -12.46
CA LYS A 378 20.13 -20.74 -11.88
C LYS A 378 18.82 -20.95 -11.10
N LYS A 379 18.00 -21.93 -11.47
CA LYS A 379 16.74 -22.25 -10.78
C LYS A 379 16.93 -23.03 -9.48
N GLU A 380 17.98 -23.85 -9.40
CA GLU A 380 18.26 -24.71 -8.24
C GLU A 380 19.04 -23.97 -7.14
N LYS A 381 19.94 -23.05 -7.53
CA LYS A 381 20.78 -22.28 -6.61
C LYS A 381 20.00 -21.64 -5.44
N PRO A 382 18.85 -20.96 -5.64
CA PRO A 382 18.10 -20.38 -4.52
C PRO A 382 17.67 -21.41 -3.46
N ARG A 383 17.31 -22.62 -3.90
CA ARG A 383 16.94 -23.71 -3.00
C ARG A 383 18.15 -24.23 -2.23
N LEU A 384 19.25 -24.53 -2.92
CA LEU A 384 20.49 -24.99 -2.28
C LEU A 384 21.03 -23.97 -1.27
N ALA A 385 20.99 -22.68 -1.58
CA ALA A 385 21.34 -21.62 -0.63
C ALA A 385 20.34 -21.48 0.51
N GLY A 386 19.05 -21.68 0.24
CA GLY A 386 18.01 -21.73 1.27
C GLY A 386 18.26 -22.83 2.28
N GLU A 387 18.43 -24.06 1.79
CA GLU A 387 18.55 -25.31 2.54
C GLU A 387 19.99 -25.61 3.04
N ASN A 388 20.93 -24.64 2.95
CA ASN A 388 22.32 -24.80 3.44
C ASN A 388 22.33 -25.31 4.91
N PRO A 389 22.87 -26.52 5.19
CA PRO A 389 22.86 -27.11 6.53
C PRO A 389 23.54 -26.23 7.59
N ASN A 390 24.56 -25.46 7.21
CA ASN A 390 25.28 -24.57 8.13
C ASN A 390 24.37 -23.49 8.73
N LYS A 391 23.24 -23.16 8.10
CA LYS A 391 22.26 -22.22 8.66
C LYS A 391 21.62 -22.77 9.94
N LEU A 392 21.44 -24.08 10.06
CA LEU A 392 20.88 -24.68 11.27
C LEU A 392 21.78 -24.43 12.49
N TYR A 393 23.10 -24.49 12.29
CA TYR A 393 24.06 -24.18 13.35
C TYR A 393 23.92 -22.72 13.81
N VAL A 394 23.91 -21.77 12.85
CA VAL A 394 23.76 -20.35 13.14
C VAL A 394 22.43 -20.04 13.85
N VAL A 395 21.32 -20.66 13.43
CA VAL A 395 20.03 -20.48 14.09
C VAL A 395 20.06 -20.99 15.54
N ARG A 396 20.75 -22.10 15.83
CA ARG A 396 20.88 -22.60 17.21
C ARG A 396 21.70 -21.66 18.09
N GLU A 397 22.81 -21.13 17.59
CA GLU A 397 23.63 -20.14 18.31
C GLU A 397 22.81 -18.89 18.63
N LEU A 398 22.00 -18.40 17.66
CA LEU A 398 21.10 -17.28 17.88
C LEU A 398 20.03 -17.60 18.94
N LEU A 399 19.41 -18.78 18.88
CA LEU A 399 18.42 -19.20 19.88
C LEU A 399 19.02 -19.34 21.29
N GLN A 400 20.27 -19.77 21.41
CA GLN A 400 20.97 -19.80 22.71
C GLN A 400 21.22 -18.40 23.24
N LYS A 401 21.66 -17.48 22.37
CA LYS A 401 21.86 -16.08 22.73
C LYS A 401 20.57 -15.40 23.19
N HIS A 402 19.45 -15.74 22.54
CA HIS A 402 18.13 -15.13 22.76
C HIS A 402 17.16 -16.09 23.52
N HIS A 403 17.66 -16.96 24.39
CA HIS A 403 16.88 -18.03 25.02
C HIS A 403 15.75 -17.56 25.96
N THR A 404 15.82 -16.33 26.46
CA THR A 404 14.78 -15.68 27.28
C THR A 404 13.75 -14.91 26.47
N GLU A 405 14.04 -14.67 25.19
CA GLU A 405 13.23 -13.85 24.29
C GLU A 405 12.29 -14.74 23.47
N LYS A 406 11.26 -14.12 22.89
CA LYS A 406 10.36 -14.80 21.97
C LYS A 406 10.99 -14.75 20.58
N VAL A 407 11.29 -15.92 19.99
CA VAL A 407 11.94 -16.00 18.68
C VAL A 407 11.00 -16.61 17.66
N LEU A 408 10.66 -15.81 16.66
CA LEU A 408 9.93 -16.25 15.48
C LEU A 408 10.89 -16.55 14.33
N ILE A 409 10.81 -17.76 13.79
CA ILE A 409 11.66 -18.20 12.68
C ILE A 409 10.81 -18.36 11.43
N ILE A 410 11.03 -17.50 10.44
CA ILE A 410 10.29 -17.52 9.18
C ILE A 410 11.16 -18.10 8.06
N GLY A 411 10.61 -18.98 7.23
CA GLY A 411 11.31 -19.43 6.03
C GLY A 411 10.43 -19.90 4.88
N GLN A 412 11.09 -20.25 3.77
CA GLN A 412 10.43 -20.65 2.54
C GLN A 412 10.29 -22.17 2.37
N PHE A 413 11.33 -22.92 2.70
CA PHE A 413 11.42 -24.34 2.35
C PHE A 413 10.87 -25.22 3.48
N ILE A 414 9.75 -25.89 3.21
CA ILE A 414 8.98 -26.63 4.22
C ILE A 414 9.80 -27.76 4.85
N THR A 415 10.57 -28.51 4.05
CA THR A 415 11.39 -29.63 4.55
C THR A 415 12.42 -29.13 5.55
N GLN A 416 13.21 -28.12 5.17
CA GLN A 416 14.18 -27.48 6.06
C GLN A 416 13.54 -26.95 7.35
N LEU A 417 12.40 -26.26 7.25
CA LEU A 417 11.74 -25.70 8.44
C LEU A 417 11.22 -26.78 9.38
N ARG A 418 10.74 -27.90 8.83
CA ARG A 418 10.31 -29.05 9.63
C ARG A 418 11.49 -29.66 10.39
N ASP A 419 12.62 -29.86 9.71
CA ASP A 419 13.83 -30.41 10.33
C ASP A 419 14.40 -29.47 11.39
N LEU A 420 14.39 -28.15 11.11
CA LEU A 420 14.78 -27.12 12.06
C LEU A 420 13.89 -27.17 13.31
N ALA A 421 12.57 -27.12 13.13
CA ALA A 421 11.58 -27.11 14.20
C ALA A 421 11.70 -28.34 15.11
N LEU A 422 11.88 -29.54 14.52
CA LEU A 422 12.15 -30.76 15.28
C LEU A 422 13.44 -30.64 16.10
N SER A 423 14.49 -30.09 15.51
CA SER A 423 15.80 -30.02 16.17
C SER A 423 15.88 -29.02 17.32
N ILE A 424 14.96 -28.06 17.38
CA ILE A 424 14.85 -27.06 18.46
C ILE A 424 13.62 -27.27 19.35
N ASN A 425 12.88 -28.38 19.12
CA ASN A 425 11.63 -28.70 19.80
C ASN A 425 10.60 -27.54 19.80
N ALA A 426 10.44 -26.88 18.66
CA ALA A 426 9.50 -25.77 18.47
C ALA A 426 8.30 -26.19 17.59
N PRO A 427 7.10 -25.63 17.82
CA PRO A 427 5.98 -25.82 16.91
C PRO A 427 6.27 -25.28 15.50
N PHE A 428 5.75 -25.96 14.49
CA PHE A 428 5.88 -25.57 13.09
C PHE A 428 4.52 -25.30 12.44
N ILE A 429 4.34 -24.10 11.87
CA ILE A 429 3.15 -23.69 11.12
C ILE A 429 3.43 -23.75 9.62
N SER A 430 2.57 -24.48 8.89
CA SER A 430 2.62 -24.60 7.43
C SER A 430 1.27 -24.25 6.77
N GLY A 431 1.31 -24.06 5.44
CA GLY A 431 0.14 -23.75 4.62
C GLY A 431 -0.91 -24.87 4.53
N THR A 432 -0.56 -26.09 4.90
CA THR A 432 -1.47 -27.23 4.93
C THR A 432 -2.19 -27.38 6.28
N MET A 433 -1.77 -26.65 7.30
CA MET A 433 -2.40 -26.67 8.62
C MET A 433 -3.76 -25.96 8.63
N SER A 434 -4.75 -26.45 9.37
CA SER A 434 -6.05 -25.78 9.50
C SER A 434 -5.94 -24.44 10.23
N HIS A 435 -6.82 -23.49 9.91
CA HIS A 435 -6.83 -22.16 10.53
C HIS A 435 -6.88 -22.22 12.07
N ALA A 436 -7.78 -23.04 12.62
CA ALA A 436 -7.94 -23.21 14.06
C ALA A 436 -6.65 -23.69 14.75
N LYS A 437 -5.88 -24.57 14.11
CA LYS A 437 -4.61 -25.06 14.67
C LYS A 437 -3.50 -24.01 14.58
N ARG A 438 -3.49 -23.18 13.54
CA ARG A 438 -2.56 -22.05 13.42
C ARG A 438 -2.82 -21.02 14.52
N GLU A 439 -4.06 -20.59 14.67
CA GLU A 439 -4.49 -19.66 15.73
C GLU A 439 -4.12 -20.16 17.12
N LYS A 440 -4.28 -21.46 17.39
CA LYS A 440 -3.84 -22.05 18.65
C LYS A 440 -2.34 -21.80 18.90
N TYR A 441 -1.47 -22.09 17.94
CA TYR A 441 -0.02 -21.89 18.14
C TYR A 441 0.37 -20.41 18.22
N TYR A 442 -0.28 -19.54 17.43
CA TYR A 442 -0.06 -18.10 17.56
C TYR A 442 -0.47 -17.58 18.94
N LYS A 443 -1.60 -18.04 19.46
CA LYS A 443 -2.05 -17.71 20.82
C LYS A 443 -1.03 -18.17 21.87
N LEU A 444 -0.58 -19.44 21.81
CA LEU A 444 0.42 -19.96 22.75
C LEU A 444 1.70 -19.12 22.75
N PHE A 445 2.17 -18.68 21.58
CA PHE A 445 3.36 -17.83 21.46
C PHE A 445 3.11 -16.42 22.01
N ARG A 446 1.93 -15.83 21.70
CA ARG A 446 1.52 -14.52 22.20
C ARG A 446 1.44 -14.50 23.72
N ASP A 447 0.83 -15.52 24.30
CA ASP A 447 0.64 -15.66 25.75
C ASP A 447 1.97 -16.03 26.46
N GLY A 448 3.02 -16.36 25.70
CA GLY A 448 4.34 -16.70 26.24
C GLY A 448 4.45 -18.14 26.75
N GLU A 449 3.47 -19.00 26.44
CA GLU A 449 3.54 -20.44 26.75
C GLU A 449 4.59 -21.17 25.90
N ILE A 450 4.87 -20.64 24.70
CA ILE A 450 6.00 -21.07 23.85
C ILE A 450 6.85 -19.86 23.48
N ASN A 451 8.17 -19.98 23.60
CA ASN A 451 9.10 -18.91 23.24
C ASN A 451 9.58 -19.00 21.79
N HIS A 452 9.52 -20.17 21.16
CA HIS A 452 10.03 -20.37 19.81
C HIS A 452 8.92 -20.87 18.88
N LEU A 453 8.77 -20.24 17.72
CA LEU A 453 7.78 -20.63 16.71
C LEU A 453 8.39 -20.60 15.32
N VAL A 454 8.23 -21.70 14.57
CA VAL A 454 8.71 -21.80 13.19
C VAL A 454 7.52 -21.67 12.23
N VAL A 455 7.61 -20.79 11.24
CA VAL A 455 6.52 -20.48 10.31
C VAL A 455 7.02 -20.48 8.87
N SER A 456 6.26 -21.09 7.96
CA SER A 456 6.55 -20.98 6.53
C SER A 456 6.06 -19.63 5.95
N LYS A 457 6.10 -19.46 4.61
CA LYS A 457 5.54 -18.29 3.90
C LYS A 457 4.09 -17.91 4.25
N VAL A 458 3.37 -18.74 5.00
CA VAL A 458 2.06 -18.37 5.57
C VAL A 458 2.16 -17.15 6.49
N ALA A 459 3.32 -16.92 7.13
CA ALA A 459 3.56 -15.72 7.94
C ALA A 459 3.34 -14.42 7.15
N ASN A 460 3.69 -14.40 5.86
CA ASN A 460 3.53 -13.22 5.00
C ASN A 460 2.06 -12.79 4.83
N LEU A 461 1.10 -13.66 5.19
CA LEU A 461 -0.33 -13.43 5.10
C LEU A 461 -1.01 -13.35 6.48
N ALA A 462 -0.28 -13.67 7.56
CA ALA A 462 -0.82 -13.68 8.91
C ALA A 462 -0.58 -12.30 9.54
N LEU A 463 -1.65 -11.50 9.63
CA LEU A 463 -1.61 -10.09 10.01
C LEU A 463 -1.49 -9.83 11.52
N ASP A 464 -1.08 -10.83 12.29
CA ASP A 464 -0.98 -10.71 13.75
C ASP A 464 0.14 -11.63 14.23
N ILE A 465 1.33 -11.41 13.65
CA ILE A 465 2.55 -12.00 14.17
C ILE A 465 2.73 -11.39 15.57
N PRO A 466 2.62 -12.20 16.64
CA PRO A 466 2.70 -11.71 18.02
C PRO A 466 3.99 -10.94 18.28
N ASP A 467 3.94 -9.98 19.23
CA ASP A 467 5.12 -9.28 19.75
C ASP A 467 6.22 -10.31 20.05
N ALA A 468 7.22 -10.34 19.19
CA ALA A 468 8.37 -11.24 19.21
C ALA A 468 9.63 -10.40 19.41
#